data_AF-A0A538QI65-F1
#
_entry.id   AF-A0A538QI65-F1
#
_cell.length_a   1.000
_cell.length_b   1.000
_cell.length_c   1.000
_cell.angle_alpha   90.00
_cell.angle_beta   90.00
_cell.angle_gamma   90.00
#
_symmetry.space_group_name_H-M   'P 1'
#
loop_
_entity.id
_entity.type
_entity.pdbx_description
1 polymer ?
#
loop_
_entity_poly.entity_id
_entity_poly.type
_entity_poly.pdbx_seq_one_letter_code
_entity_poly.pdbx_strand_id
1 'polypeptide(L)' 'MIPPTGENHLRGAVSEYVKHYHRERNHQGVGSRLLTPAGPAVRPANGNAPIERRERLGGLLNFYYRRAA' A
#
# COMPACT_ATOMS: atom_id res chain seq x y z
N MET A 1 -9.95 13.23 -9.14
CA MET A 1 -9.47 14.50 -8.58
C MET A 1 -8.04 14.69 -9.07
N ILE A 2 -7.76 15.74 -9.84
CA ILE A 2 -6.39 16.02 -10.30
C ILE A 2 -5.61 16.53 -9.08
N PRO A 3 -4.46 15.94 -8.71
CA PRO A 3 -3.66 16.43 -7.60
C PRO A 3 -3.18 17.87 -7.86
N PRO A 4 -3.31 18.81 -6.89
CA PRO A 4 -2.82 20.17 -7.04
C PRO A 4 -1.36 20.22 -7.52
N THR A 5 -1.06 21.06 -8.51
CA THR A 5 0.28 21.14 -9.10
C THR A 5 1.17 22.06 -8.26
N GLY A 6 2.33 21.58 -7.76
CA GLY A 6 3.30 22.39 -7.00
C GLY A 6 4.31 21.55 -6.18
N GLU A 7 5.40 22.16 -5.73
CA GLU A 7 6.49 21.48 -5.00
C GLU A 7 6.02 20.80 -3.71
N ASN A 8 5.18 21.48 -2.93
CA ASN A 8 4.61 20.91 -1.70
C ASN A 8 3.76 19.66 -1.98
N HIS A 9 3.01 19.68 -3.09
CA HIS A 9 2.22 18.53 -3.50
C HIS A 9 3.12 17.37 -3.97
N LEU A 10 4.18 17.67 -4.72
CA LEU A 10 5.17 16.68 -5.13
C LEU A 10 5.86 16.03 -3.92
N ARG A 11 6.29 16.83 -2.93
CA ARG A 11 6.88 16.31 -1.68
C ARG A 11 5.91 15.39 -0.94
N GLY A 12 4.63 15.77 -0.86
CA GLY A 12 3.58 14.94 -0.29
C GLY A 12 3.41 13.61 -1.03
N ALA A 13 3.32 13.67 -2.37
CA ALA A 13 3.17 12.49 -3.21
C ALA A 13 4.36 11.53 -3.10
N VAL A 14 5.59 12.04 -3.10
CA VAL A 14 6.81 11.24 -2.95
C VAL A 14 6.89 10.61 -1.55
N SER A 15 6.54 11.34 -0.50
CA SER A 15 6.53 10.80 0.88
C SER A 15 5.52 9.66 1.02
N GLU A 16 4.32 9.82 0.50
CA GLU A 16 3.31 8.76 0.50
C GLU A 16 3.71 7.58 -0.39
N TYR A 17 4.36 7.83 -1.53
CA TYR A 17 4.92 6.79 -2.38
C TYR A 17 5.98 5.96 -1.64
N VAL A 18 6.94 6.59 -0.96
CA VAL A 18 7.99 5.88 -0.21
C VAL A 18 7.40 5.04 0.93
N LYS A 19 6.42 5.59 1.66
CA LYS A 19 5.69 4.84 2.71
C LYS A 19 4.97 3.63 2.11
N HIS A 20 4.27 3.82 1.00
CA HIS A 20 3.55 2.75 0.31
C HIS A 20 4.53 1.67 -0.19
N TYR A 21 5.65 2.07 -0.79
CA TYR A 21 6.68 1.16 -1.28
C TYR A 21 7.23 0.26 -0.17
N HIS A 22 7.60 0.82 0.99
CA HIS A 22 8.17 0.02 2.08
C HIS A 22 7.16 -0.86 2.83
N ARG A 23 5.89 -0.44 2.92
CA ARG A 23 4.91 -1.04 3.85
C ARG A 23 3.81 -1.84 3.20
N GLU A 24 3.51 -1.56 1.94
CA GLU A 24 2.28 -1.99 1.28
C GLU A 24 2.55 -2.64 -0.08
N ARG A 25 3.69 -2.36 -0.72
CA ARG A 25 4.05 -3.05 -1.95
C ARG A 25 4.62 -4.42 -1.62
N ASN A 26 3.86 -5.48 -1.93
CA ASN A 26 4.42 -6.82 -2.05
C ASN A 26 5.56 -6.73 -3.08
N HIS A 27 6.81 -6.76 -2.60
CA HIS A 27 7.96 -6.81 -3.50
C HIS A 27 7.79 -8.10 -4.30
N GLN A 28 7.44 -7.97 -5.58
CA GLN A 28 7.27 -9.06 -6.53
C GLN A 28 8.64 -9.66 -6.88
N GLY A 29 9.31 -10.21 -5.88
CA GLY A 29 10.36 -11.21 -5.98
C GLY A 29 9.86 -12.51 -5.35
N VAL A 30 10.52 -13.62 -5.67
CA VAL A 30 10.14 -14.98 -5.24
C VAL A 30 9.80 -15.01 -3.75
N GLY A 31 8.52 -15.25 -3.43
CA GLY A 31 8.01 -15.36 -2.06
C GLY A 31 7.08 -14.23 -1.60
N SER A 32 6.86 -13.16 -2.38
CA SER A 32 5.81 -12.14 -2.15
C SER A 32 5.74 -11.56 -0.73
N ARG A 33 6.87 -11.48 -0.03
CA ARG A 33 6.92 -11.09 1.38
C ARG A 33 7.25 -9.61 1.53
N LEU A 34 6.49 -8.88 2.34
CA LEU A 34 6.74 -7.48 2.67
C LEU A 34 8.00 -7.34 3.53
N LEU A 35 8.82 -6.33 3.23
CA LEU A 35 10.04 -6.00 3.98
C LEU A 35 9.73 -5.42 5.36
N THR A 36 8.65 -4.67 5.51
CA THR A 36 8.21 -4.12 6.79
C THR A 36 6.69 -4.08 6.84
N PRO A 37 6.02 -5.11 7.40
CA PRO A 37 4.57 -5.10 7.53
C PRO A 37 4.13 -3.96 8.45
N ALA A 38 3.29 -3.06 7.95
CA ALA A 38 2.69 -2.01 8.77
C ALA A 38 1.49 -2.58 9.55
N GLY A 39 1.76 -3.13 10.74
CA GLY A 39 0.73 -3.60 11.67
C GLY A 39 0.42 -5.11 11.59
N PRO A 40 -0.56 -5.60 12.37
CA PRO A 40 -0.82 -7.04 12.59
C PRO A 40 -1.32 -7.81 11.34
N ALA A 41 -1.45 -7.17 10.18
CA ALA A 41 -2.28 -7.64 9.07
C ALA A 41 -1.51 -8.14 7.84
N VAL A 42 -0.37 -8.82 8.03
CA VAL A 42 0.28 -9.55 6.94
C VAL A 42 0.77 -10.91 7.42
N ARG A 43 -0.02 -11.56 8.28
CA ARG A 43 -0.02 -13.03 8.31
C ARG A 43 -0.69 -13.53 7.03
N PRO A 44 -0.46 -14.78 6.58
CA PRO A 44 -1.24 -15.36 5.51
C PRO A 44 -2.71 -15.32 5.95
N ALA A 45 -3.44 -14.31 5.48
CA ALA A 45 -4.87 -14.25 5.63
C ALA A 45 -5.43 -15.49 4.93
N ASN A 46 -6.50 -16.06 5.49
CA ASN A 46 -7.21 -17.16 4.89
C ASN A 46 -7.38 -16.89 3.37
N GLY A 47 -6.96 -17.82 2.51
CA GLY A 47 -6.98 -17.66 1.04
C GLY A 47 -8.38 -17.44 0.46
N ASN A 48 -9.41 -17.55 1.30
CA ASN A 48 -10.82 -17.27 0.99
C ASN A 48 -11.35 -15.94 1.57
N ALA A 49 -10.55 -15.18 2.33
CA ALA A 49 -10.99 -13.91 2.88
C ALA A 49 -11.20 -12.85 1.78
N PRO A 50 -12.20 -11.95 1.89
CA PRO A 50 -12.40 -10.86 0.94
C PRO A 50 -11.14 -10.00 0.77
N ILE A 51 -10.86 -9.59 -0.47
CA ILE A 51 -9.78 -8.64 -0.76
C ILE A 51 -10.32 -7.23 -0.51
N GLU A 52 -9.67 -6.50 0.39
CA GLU A 52 -9.92 -5.08 0.65
C GLU A 52 -8.93 -4.20 -0.11
N ARG A 53 -9.38 -2.98 -0.45
CA ARG A 53 -8.56 -1.97 -1.13
C ARG A 53 -8.45 -0.72 -0.27
N ARG A 54 -7.21 -0.26 -0.04
CA ARG A 54 -6.92 1.05 0.55
C ARG A 54 -6.33 1.98 -0.51
N GLU A 55 -7.06 3.06 -0.79
CA GLU A 55 -6.63 4.11 -1.70
C GLU A 55 -5.98 5.29 -0.98
N ARG A 56 -5.00 5.90 -1.64
CA ARG A 56 -4.43 7.20 -1.26
C ARG A 56 -4.27 8.08 -2.49
N LEU A 57 -4.21 9.40 -2.27
CA LEU A 57 -3.96 10.41 -3.31
C LEU A 57 -4.93 10.29 -4.51
N GLY A 58 -6.24 10.13 -4.23
CA GLY A 58 -7.26 10.07 -5.27
C GLY A 58 -7.17 8.85 -6.19
N GLY A 59 -6.56 7.75 -5.73
CA GLY A 59 -6.41 6.51 -6.50
C GLY A 59 -5.04 6.33 -7.13
N LEU A 60 -4.11 7.27 -6.93
CA LEU A 60 -2.74 7.14 -7.42
C LEU A 60 -1.99 5.98 -6.75
N LEU A 61 -2.27 5.73 -5.47
CA LEU A 61 -1.68 4.62 -4.71
C LEU A 61 -2.78 3.70 -4.23
N ASN A 62 -2.66 2.41 -4.57
CA ASN A 62 -3.60 1.36 -4.20
C ASN A 62 -2.87 0.24 -3.47
N PHE A 63 -3.36 -0.12 -2.28
CA PHE A 63 -2.90 -1.28 -1.54
C PHE A 63 -4.04 -2.29 -1.40
N TYR A 64 -3.82 -3.50 -1.92
CA TYR A 64 -4.76 -4.61 -1.82
C TYR A 64 -4.29 -5.58 -0.75
N TYR A 65 -5.15 -5.85 0.23
CA TYR A 65 -4.83 -6.75 1.34
C TYR A 65 -6.05 -7.57 1.72
N ARG A 66 -5.84 -8.60 2.53
CA ARG A 66 -6.90 -9.38 3.16
C ARG A 66 -6.77 -9.20 4.65
N ARG A 67 -7.86 -8.92 5.35
CA ARG A 67 -7.81 -8.84 6.81
C ARG A 67 -7.46 -10.21 7.38
N ALA A 68 -6.57 -10.22 8.37
CA ALA A 68 -6.43 -11.38 9.23
C ALA A 68 -7.72 -11.55 10.05
N ALA A 69 -8.17 -12.80 10.21
CA ALA A 69 -9.25 -13.15 11.11
C ALA A 69 -8.78 -13.02 12.57
#